data_AF-R5NYH5-F1
#
_entry.id   AF-R5NYH5-F1
#
_cell.length_a   1.000
_cell.length_b   1.000
_cell.length_c   1.000
_cell.angle_alpha   90.00
_cell.angle_beta   90.00
_cell.angle_gamma   90.00
#
_symmetry.space_group_name_H-M   'P 1'
#
loop_
_entity.id
_entity.type
_entity.pdbx_description
1 polymer ?
#
loop_
_entity_poly.entity_id
_entity_poly.type
_entity_poly.pdbx_seq_one_letter_code
_entity_poly.pdbx_strand_id
1 'polypeptide(L)'
;MKLWEKVLSEENHSSFKSFLYTSVRNAAIDHLRHSKTHSEYEQKILAYCNDKYLIFDEIIINELEEKIKDTIQKLPPQCRKIFEMNRFENKKYKEIAEELQISVKAVEAQISKALLFLKSELKNFLDS
;
A
#
# COMPACT_ATOMS: atom_id res chain seq x y z
N MET A 1 5.12 28.33 2.94
CA MET A 1 4.86 27.01 3.56
C MET A 1 3.35 26.86 3.88
N LYS A 2 2.45 26.94 2.87
CA LYS A 2 0.98 27.02 3.07
C LYS A 2 0.14 26.31 1.98
N LEU A 3 0.76 25.45 1.15
CA LEU A 3 0.03 24.72 0.10
C LEU A 3 -0.44 23.32 0.54
N TRP A 4 0.24 22.73 1.52
CA TRP A 4 0.02 21.36 1.99
C TRP A 4 -1.28 21.20 2.80
N GLU A 5 -1.65 22.21 3.59
CA GLU A 5 -2.84 22.19 4.46
C GLU A 5 -4.13 22.52 3.70
N LYS A 6 -4.05 23.25 2.58
CA LYS A 6 -5.22 23.69 1.81
C LYS A 6 -5.70 22.64 0.80
N VAL A 7 -4.85 21.69 0.42
CA VAL A 7 -5.20 20.56 -0.46
C VAL A 7 -5.88 19.42 0.32
N LEU A 8 -5.85 19.48 1.66
CA LEU A 8 -6.52 18.54 2.56
C LEU A 8 -8.04 18.80 2.74
N SER A 9 -8.62 19.82 2.10
CA SER A 9 -10.00 20.25 2.37
C SER A 9 -11.02 20.03 1.25
N GLU A 10 -10.64 19.50 0.08
CA GLU A 10 -11.55 19.40 -1.07
C GLU A 10 -11.67 17.96 -1.62
N GLU A 11 -12.79 17.33 -1.26
CA GLU A 11 -13.60 16.26 -1.90
C GLU A 11 -12.99 15.15 -2.79
N ASN A 12 -11.68 14.99 -2.92
CA ASN A 12 -11.05 13.93 -3.73
C ASN A 12 -9.93 13.15 -3.00
N HIS A 13 -10.08 12.93 -1.69
CA HIS A 13 -9.10 12.19 -0.88
C HIS A 13 -8.98 10.71 -1.22
N SER A 14 -10.01 10.09 -1.80
CA SER A 14 -9.98 8.65 -2.10
C SER A 14 -8.98 8.32 -3.20
N SER A 15 -8.88 9.15 -4.24
CA SER A 15 -7.98 8.91 -5.38
C SER A 15 -6.52 9.07 -4.99
N PHE A 16 -6.16 10.11 -4.24
CA PHE A 16 -4.78 10.35 -3.79
C PHE A 16 -4.28 9.30 -2.81
N LYS A 17 -5.13 8.87 -1.86
CA LYS A 17 -4.77 7.84 -0.87
C LYS A 17 -4.72 6.45 -1.50
N SER A 18 -5.65 6.15 -2.40
CA SER A 18 -5.59 4.94 -3.23
C SER A 18 -4.34 4.93 -4.10
N PHE A 19 -4.00 6.07 -4.71
CA PHE A 19 -2.78 6.24 -5.48
C PHE A 19 -1.55 5.99 -4.61
N LEU A 20 -1.46 6.57 -3.41
CA LEU A 20 -0.33 6.35 -2.52
C LEU A 20 -0.13 4.87 -2.17
N TYR A 21 -1.21 4.15 -1.82
CA TYR A 21 -1.12 2.70 -1.58
C TYR A 21 -0.64 1.97 -2.84
N THR A 22 -1.22 2.27 -4.00
CA THR A 22 -0.84 1.64 -5.26
C THR A 22 0.61 1.96 -5.64
N SER A 23 1.06 3.19 -5.46
CA SER A 23 2.45 3.60 -5.71
C SER A 23 3.43 2.90 -4.78
N VAL A 24 3.08 2.76 -3.48
CA VAL A 24 3.93 2.03 -2.53
C VAL A 24 3.97 0.53 -2.88
N ARG A 25 2.84 -0.07 -3.25
CA ARG A 25 2.78 -1.46 -3.75
C ARG A 25 3.63 -1.64 -5.00
N ASN A 26 3.48 -0.76 -5.98
CA ASN A 26 4.21 -0.86 -7.25
C ASN A 26 5.71 -0.64 -7.06
N ALA A 27 6.12 0.34 -6.25
CA ALA A 27 7.52 0.56 -5.92
C ALA A 27 8.13 -0.67 -5.22
N ALA A 28 7.38 -1.32 -4.32
CA ALA A 28 7.79 -2.56 -3.66
C ALA A 28 7.97 -3.73 -4.63
N ILE A 29 7.08 -3.87 -5.62
CA ILE A 29 7.21 -4.86 -6.69
C ILE A 29 8.46 -4.55 -7.54
N ASP A 30 8.62 -3.30 -7.97
CA ASP A 30 9.72 -2.89 -8.86
C ASP A 30 11.09 -3.09 -8.20
N HIS A 31 11.23 -2.75 -6.91
CA HIS A 31 12.47 -2.95 -6.17
C HIS A 31 12.83 -4.43 -6.01
N LEU A 32 11.86 -5.28 -5.65
CA LEU A 32 12.10 -6.72 -5.54
C LEU A 32 12.52 -7.34 -6.87
N ARG A 33 11.89 -6.91 -7.97
CA ARG A 33 12.29 -7.33 -9.32
C ARG A 33 13.72 -6.93 -9.64
N HIS A 34 14.11 -5.69 -9.30
CA HIS A 34 15.47 -5.17 -9.54
C HIS A 34 16.53 -5.83 -8.66
N SER A 35 16.26 -6.05 -7.37
CA SER A 35 17.20 -6.69 -6.44
C SER A 35 17.55 -8.13 -6.88
N LYS A 36 16.57 -8.87 -7.42
CA LYS A 36 16.77 -10.26 -7.89
C LYS A 36 17.34 -10.38 -9.31
N THR A 37 17.12 -9.40 -10.19
CA THR A 37 17.77 -9.38 -11.53
C THR A 37 19.27 -9.08 -11.48
N HIS A 38 19.80 -8.66 -10.33
CA HIS A 38 21.24 -8.44 -10.12
C HIS A 38 22.03 -9.74 -9.87
N SER A 39 21.38 -10.92 -9.89
CA SER A 39 22.08 -12.18 -10.08
C SER A 39 22.59 -12.24 -11.53
N GLU A 40 23.88 -11.95 -11.72
CA GLU A 40 24.61 -11.79 -13.00
C GLU A 40 24.50 -12.97 -14.00
N TYR A 41 23.74 -14.01 -13.69
CA TYR A 41 23.53 -15.22 -14.49
C TYR A 41 22.26 -15.20 -15.36
N GLU A 42 21.24 -14.39 -15.06
CA GLU A 42 19.91 -14.54 -15.69
C GLU A 42 19.72 -13.77 -17.00
N GLN A 43 20.49 -12.72 -17.26
CA GLN A 43 20.37 -11.92 -18.50
C GLN A 43 20.68 -12.70 -19.78
N LYS A 44 21.43 -13.80 -19.70
CA LYS A 44 21.67 -14.70 -20.85
C LYS A 44 20.57 -15.75 -21.06
N ILE A 45 19.72 -16.02 -20.06
CA ILE A 45 18.61 -16.99 -20.11
C ILE A 45 17.27 -16.30 -20.45
N LEU A 46 17.19 -14.99 -20.23
CA LEU A 46 16.02 -14.11 -20.40
C LEU A 46 15.28 -14.21 -21.75
N ALA A 47 15.92 -14.68 -22.83
CA ALA A 47 15.26 -14.90 -24.12
C ALA A 47 14.51 -16.25 -24.24
N TYR A 48 14.76 -17.21 -23.35
CA TYR A 48 14.29 -18.61 -23.46
C TYR A 48 13.15 -18.98 -22.52
N CYS A 49 12.77 -18.13 -21.57
CA CYS A 49 11.98 -18.56 -20.40
C CYS A 49 10.86 -17.57 -20.03
N ASN A 50 9.96 -17.27 -20.97
CA ASN A 50 8.83 -16.38 -20.73
C ASN A 50 7.88 -16.93 -19.62
N ASP A 51 7.63 -18.25 -19.61
CA ASP A 51 6.76 -18.88 -18.62
C ASP A 51 7.35 -18.94 -17.21
N LYS A 52 8.67 -19.12 -17.08
CA LYS A 52 9.32 -19.11 -15.76
C LYS A 52 9.34 -17.71 -15.15
N TYR A 53 9.47 -16.68 -15.97
CA TYR A 53 9.38 -15.29 -15.52
C TYR A 53 7.98 -14.96 -15.01
N LEU A 54 6.92 -15.40 -15.70
CA LEU A 54 5.53 -15.23 -15.25
C LEU A 54 5.28 -15.89 -13.88
N ILE A 55 5.70 -17.14 -13.70
CA ILE A 55 5.57 -17.87 -12.43
C ILE A 55 6.36 -17.16 -11.31
N PHE A 56 7.54 -16.64 -11.62
CA PHE A 56 8.37 -15.94 -10.64
C PHE A 56 7.81 -14.59 -10.23
N ASP A 57 7.27 -13.83 -11.19
CA ASP A 57 6.56 -12.58 -10.92
C ASP A 57 5.33 -12.82 -10.02
N GLU A 58 4.57 -13.90 -10.25
CA GLU A 58 3.45 -14.27 -9.37
C GLU A 58 3.90 -14.59 -7.94
N ILE A 59 4.98 -15.35 -7.76
CA ILE A 59 5.52 -15.68 -6.44
C ILE A 59 5.93 -14.41 -5.68
N ILE A 60 6.63 -13.49 -6.36
CA ILE A 60 7.07 -12.21 -5.76
C ILE A 60 5.87 -11.36 -5.36
N ILE A 61 4.84 -11.27 -6.21
CA ILE A 61 3.61 -10.53 -5.90
C ILE A 61 2.93 -11.12 -4.67
N ASN A 62 2.84 -12.46 -4.58
CA ASN A 62 2.24 -13.14 -3.45
C ASN A 62 2.99 -12.88 -2.13
N GLU A 63 4.33 -12.97 -2.13
CA GLU A 63 5.16 -12.66 -0.96
C GLU A 63 4.95 -11.22 -0.48
N LEU A 64 4.86 -10.27 -1.41
CA LEU A 64 4.60 -8.87 -1.08
C LEU A 64 3.18 -8.67 -0.53
N GLU A 65 2.18 -9.33 -1.10
CA GLU A 65 0.80 -9.23 -0.61
C GLU A 65 0.65 -9.80 0.80
N GLU A 66 1.31 -10.92 1.10
CA GLU A 66 1.39 -11.44 2.46
C GLU A 66 2.03 -10.42 3.39
N LYS A 67 3.14 -9.80 2.99
CA LYS A 67 3.81 -8.79 3.82
C LYS A 67 2.94 -7.57 4.10
N ILE A 68 2.19 -7.10 3.09
CA ILE A 68 1.25 -6.01 3.27
C ILE A 68 0.16 -6.41 4.26
N LYS A 69 -0.40 -7.62 4.14
CA LYS A 69 -1.40 -8.14 5.08
C LYS A 69 -0.86 -8.19 6.50
N ASP A 70 0.34 -8.74 6.70
CA ASP A 70 1.00 -8.79 8.01
C ASP A 70 1.21 -7.40 8.59
N THR A 71 1.59 -6.44 7.76
CA THR A 71 1.80 -5.06 8.18
C THR A 71 0.48 -4.39 8.59
N ILE A 72 -0.61 -4.66 7.87
CA ILE A 72 -1.95 -4.21 8.27
C ILE A 72 -2.33 -4.80 9.64
N GLN A 73 -1.95 -6.04 9.94
CA GLN A 73 -2.22 -6.65 11.25
C GLN A 73 -1.48 -5.99 12.42
N LYS A 74 -0.37 -5.29 12.16
CA LYS A 74 0.36 -4.51 13.17
C LYS A 74 -0.27 -3.16 13.49
N LEU A 75 -1.24 -2.70 12.70
CA LEU A 75 -1.92 -1.43 12.97
C LEU A 75 -2.73 -1.51 14.28
N PRO A 76 -2.84 -0.39 15.02
CA PRO A 76 -3.75 -0.32 16.16
C PRO A 76 -5.18 -0.72 15.75
N PRO A 77 -5.95 -1.44 16.60
CA PRO A 77 -7.21 -2.06 16.20
C PRO A 77 -8.21 -1.13 15.51
N GLN A 78 -8.38 0.08 16.02
CA GLN A 78 -9.29 1.07 15.44
C GLN A 78 -8.79 1.61 14.09
N CYS A 79 -7.48 1.81 13.95
CA CYS A 79 -6.85 2.26 12.72
C CYS A 79 -6.96 1.20 11.62
N ARG A 80 -6.68 -0.07 11.97
CA ARG A 80 -6.89 -1.24 11.10
C ARG A 80 -8.34 -1.34 10.63
N LYS A 81 -9.30 -1.33 11.56
CA LYS A 81 -10.73 -1.47 11.21
C LYS A 81 -11.20 -0.38 10.24
N ILE A 82 -10.85 0.88 10.50
CA ILE A 82 -11.20 1.99 9.60
C ILE A 82 -10.55 1.83 8.22
N PHE A 83 -9.28 1.39 8.18
CA PHE A 83 -8.58 1.12 6.93
C PHE A 83 -9.21 -0.02 6.13
N GLU A 84 -9.55 -1.13 6.78
CA GLU A 84 -10.19 -2.30 6.16
C GLU A 84 -11.58 -1.97 5.61
N MET A 85 -12.42 -1.25 6.39
CA MET A 85 -13.73 -0.78 5.93
C MET A 85 -13.62 0.09 4.69
N ASN A 86 -12.63 0.98 4.62
CA ASN A 86 -12.44 1.81 3.44
C ASN A 86 -11.85 1.03 2.25
N ARG A 87 -10.87 0.15 2.50
CA ARG A 87 -10.04 -0.43 1.45
C ARG A 87 -10.58 -1.74 0.89
N PHE A 88 -11.18 -2.57 1.74
CA PHE A 88 -11.67 -3.90 1.35
C PHE A 88 -13.20 -3.93 1.27
N GLU A 89 -13.89 -3.21 2.14
CA GLU A 89 -15.36 -3.08 2.08
C GLU A 89 -15.83 -1.94 1.18
N ASN A 90 -14.92 -1.13 0.63
CA ASN A 90 -15.19 0.03 -0.23
C ASN A 90 -16.11 1.09 0.39
N LYS A 91 -16.21 1.15 1.73
CA LYS A 91 -17.02 2.15 2.42
C LYS A 91 -16.40 3.55 2.29
N LYS A 92 -17.25 4.55 2.08
CA LYS A 92 -16.89 5.97 2.07
C LYS A 92 -16.65 6.45 3.50
N TYR A 93 -15.88 7.52 3.64
CA TYR A 93 -15.54 8.04 4.98
C TYR A 93 -16.76 8.47 5.80
N LYS A 94 -17.81 8.98 5.13
CA LYS A 94 -19.08 9.34 5.77
C LYS A 94 -19.79 8.10 6.35
N GLU A 95 -19.87 7.01 5.59
CA GLU A 95 -20.48 5.75 6.02
C GLU A 95 -19.72 5.14 7.21
N ILE A 96 -18.38 5.18 7.18
CA ILE A 96 -17.54 4.72 8.30
C ILE A 96 -17.73 5.60 9.55
N ALA A 97 -17.81 6.92 9.36
CA ALA A 97 -18.02 7.88 10.45
C ALA A 97 -19.37 7.67 11.14
N GLU A 98 -20.43 7.46 10.35
CA GLU A 98 -21.77 7.14 10.84
C GLU A 98 -21.80 5.81 11.59
N GLU A 99 -21.24 4.75 11.00
CA GLU A 99 -21.23 3.40 11.59
C GLU A 99 -20.45 3.32 12.90
N LEU A 100 -19.33 4.05 12.99
CA LEU A 100 -18.48 4.07 14.19
C LEU A 100 -18.82 5.22 15.15
N GLN A 101 -19.81 6.06 14.83
CA GLN A 101 -20.19 7.26 15.59
C GLN A 101 -19.00 8.19 15.92
N ILE A 102 -18.14 8.42 14.94
CA ILE A 102 -17.01 9.35 15.02
C ILE A 102 -17.11 10.43 13.94
N SER A 103 -16.27 11.47 14.01
CA SER A 103 -16.24 12.48 12.94
C SER A 103 -15.54 11.94 11.68
N VAL A 104 -15.96 12.43 10.50
CA VAL A 104 -15.27 12.16 9.22
C VAL A 104 -13.79 12.54 9.32
N LYS A 105 -13.47 13.62 10.04
CA LYS A 105 -12.09 14.04 10.29
C LYS A 105 -11.29 13.03 11.11
N ALA A 106 -11.93 12.33 12.05
CA ALA A 106 -11.29 11.22 12.77
C ALA A 106 -11.02 10.02 11.85
N VAL A 107 -11.95 9.68 10.95
CA VAL A 107 -11.74 8.66 9.91
C VAL A 107 -10.54 9.02 9.03
N GLU A 108 -10.48 10.25 8.54
CA GLU A 108 -9.36 10.74 7.72
C GLU A 108 -8.01 10.65 8.42
N ALA A 109 -7.97 11.02 9.70
CA ALA A 109 -6.77 10.95 10.52
C ALA A 109 -6.31 9.49 10.70
N GLN A 110 -7.23 8.56 10.93
CA GLN A 110 -6.92 7.13 11.09
C GLN A 110 -6.43 6.51 9.77
N ILE A 111 -7.05 6.84 8.63
CA ILE A 111 -6.56 6.39 7.31
C ILE A 111 -5.15 6.95 7.04
N SER A 112 -4.91 8.22 7.35
CA SER A 112 -3.61 8.85 7.12
C SER A 112 -2.52 8.19 7.98
N LYS A 113 -2.83 7.86 9.24
CA LYS A 113 -1.94 7.08 10.12
C LYS A 113 -1.64 5.69 9.55
N ALA A 114 -2.66 4.97 9.05
CA ALA A 114 -2.48 3.66 8.45
C ALA A 114 -1.51 3.71 7.24
N LEU A 115 -1.71 4.68 6.35
CA LEU A 115 -0.87 4.83 5.16
C LEU A 115 0.58 5.21 5.49
N LEU A 116 0.79 6.10 6.47
CA LEU A 116 2.14 6.45 6.93
C LEU A 116 2.86 5.26 7.55
N PHE A 117 2.14 4.46 8.35
CA PHE A 117 2.68 3.25 8.96
C PHE A 117 3.05 2.19 7.91
N LEU A 118 2.16 1.93 6.95
CA LEU A 118 2.44 1.03 5.84
C LEU A 118 3.66 1.51 5.04
N LYS A 119 3.73 2.81 4.76
CA LYS A 119 4.88 3.40 4.05
C LYS A 119 6.17 3.22 4.84
N SER A 120 6.19 3.42 6.16
CA SER A 120 7.42 3.26 6.95
C SER A 120 7.88 1.80 7.02
N GLU A 121 6.96 0.87 7.23
CA GLU A 121 7.28 -0.56 7.32
C GLU A 121 7.75 -1.13 5.96
N LEU A 122 7.12 -0.70 4.87
CA LEU A 122 7.49 -1.11 3.52
C LEU A 122 8.73 -0.37 3.00
N LYS A 123 9.01 0.86 3.48
CA LYS A 123 10.25 1.56 3.14
C LYS A 123 11.49 0.81 3.64
N ASN A 124 11.44 0.28 4.87
CA ASN A 124 12.55 -0.54 5.39
C ASN A 124 12.83 -1.76 4.50
N PHE A 125 11.82 -2.29 3.83
CA PHE A 125 11.94 -3.39 2.90
C PHE A 125 12.40 -2.97 1.50
N LEU A 126 12.10 -1.74 1.10
CA LEU A 126 12.50 -1.13 -0.17
C LEU A 126 13.94 -0.61 -0.19
N ASP A 127 14.51 -0.31 0.97
CA ASP A 127 15.88 0.21 1.10
C ASP A 127 16.89 -0.88 1.51
N SER A 128 16.47 -2.16 1.57
CA SER A 128 17.30 -3.32 1.96
C SER A 128 17.85 -4.10 0.77
#